data_AF-A0A962AIA6-F1
#
_entry.id   AF-A0A962AIA6-F1
#
_cell.length_a   1.000
_cell.length_b   1.000
_cell.length_c   1.000
_cell.angle_alpha   90.00
_cell.angle_beta   90.00
_cell.angle_gamma   90.00
#
_symmetry.space_group_name_H-M   'P 1'
#
loop_
_entity.id
_entity.type
_entity.pdbx_description
1 polymer ?
#
loop_
_entity_poly.entity_id
_entity_poly.type
_entity_poly.pdbx_seq_one_letter_code
_entity_poly.pdbx_strand_id
1 'polypeptide(L)'
;MGVLKSQIPLSFPLTPAMAREDFLVSDSNRDALALIDRWPEWNAPFLYIYGPEGSGKTHLAAIWSAHVGQNATVIEHLENLVGVRPQEETLFHLYNRVRQMPGAVLMTGARPLALMRFAIPDLASRLKSCPQVAIGLPDEQLLRALLVKLFADR
;
A
#
# COMPACT_ATOMS: atom_id res chain seq x y z
N MET A 1 -43.06 -26.00 2.81
CA MET A 1 -42.88 -25.05 1.69
C MET A 1 -42.34 -23.74 2.25
N GLY A 2 -41.03 -23.65 2.50
CA GLY A 2 -40.40 -22.46 3.08
C GLY A 2 -39.61 -21.72 1.99
N VAL A 3 -40.04 -20.51 1.63
CA VAL A 3 -39.36 -19.68 0.65
C VAL A 3 -38.07 -19.16 1.29
N LEU A 4 -36.92 -19.65 0.82
CA LEU A 4 -35.62 -19.07 1.12
C LEU A 4 -35.64 -17.62 0.61
N LYS A 5 -35.49 -16.64 1.52
CA LYS A 5 -35.18 -15.25 1.20
C LYS A 5 -33.95 -15.25 0.28
N SER A 6 -34.16 -15.04 -1.00
CA SER A 6 -33.07 -14.79 -1.93
C SER A 6 -32.42 -13.47 -1.53
N GLN A 7 -31.22 -13.54 -0.97
CA GLN A 7 -30.35 -12.38 -0.95
C GLN A 7 -30.04 -12.02 -2.41
N ILE A 8 -30.31 -10.78 -2.78
CA ILE A 8 -29.81 -10.23 -4.03
C ILE A 8 -28.29 -10.14 -3.85
N PRO A 9 -27.48 -10.85 -4.65
CA PRO A 9 -26.05 -10.59 -4.64
C PRO A 9 -25.88 -9.14 -5.08
N LEU A 10 -25.28 -8.34 -4.21
CA LEU A 10 -24.77 -7.01 -4.54
C LEU A 10 -23.61 -7.20 -5.53
N SER A 11 -23.95 -7.53 -6.78
CA SER A 11 -23.02 -7.60 -7.89
C SER A 11 -22.69 -6.17 -8.29
N PHE A 12 -21.74 -5.58 -7.57
CA PHE A 12 -21.20 -4.30 -7.96
C PHE A 12 -20.08 -4.52 -8.99
N PRO A 13 -20.11 -3.85 -10.15
CA PRO A 13 -18.92 -3.68 -10.95
C PRO A 13 -18.04 -2.62 -10.26
N LEU A 14 -17.32 -3.02 -9.20
CA LEU A 14 -16.43 -2.17 -8.42
C LEU A 14 -15.01 -2.30 -8.95
N THR A 15 -14.69 -1.63 -10.04
CA THR A 15 -13.29 -1.19 -10.20
C THR A 15 -13.25 0.21 -9.59
N PRO A 16 -12.89 0.37 -8.30
CA PRO A 16 -12.76 1.70 -7.72
C PRO A 16 -11.75 2.49 -8.54
N ALA A 17 -12.10 3.73 -8.88
CA ALA A 17 -11.16 4.63 -9.51
C ALA A 17 -9.97 4.86 -8.57
N MET A 18 -8.77 4.65 -9.09
CA MET A 18 -7.53 4.59 -8.30
C MET A 18 -6.79 5.93 -8.26
N ALA A 19 -7.47 7.02 -8.66
CA ALA A 19 -6.87 8.35 -8.71
C ALA A 19 -6.79 8.99 -7.32
N ARG A 20 -6.03 10.10 -7.22
CA ARG A 20 -5.82 10.82 -5.95
C ARG A 20 -7.10 11.49 -5.46
N GLU A 21 -7.92 11.96 -6.39
CA GLU A 21 -9.20 12.63 -6.14
C GLU A 21 -10.25 11.65 -5.62
N ASP A 22 -10.08 10.36 -5.94
CA ASP A 22 -10.97 9.29 -5.53
C ASP A 22 -10.69 8.75 -4.14
N PHE A 23 -9.54 9.11 -3.56
CA PHE A 23 -9.09 8.62 -2.27
C PHE A 23 -9.75 9.39 -1.13
N LEU A 24 -10.59 8.68 -0.37
CA LEU A 24 -11.26 9.23 0.80
C LEU A 24 -10.35 9.13 2.03
N VAL A 25 -10.19 10.27 2.71
CA VAL A 25 -9.29 10.40 3.86
C VAL A 25 -10.07 10.27 5.16
N SER A 26 -9.55 9.46 6.07
CA SER A 26 -10.04 9.36 7.44
C SER A 26 -8.87 9.12 8.40
N ASP A 27 -9.15 9.00 9.69
CA ASP A 27 -8.10 8.82 10.69
C ASP A 27 -7.32 7.50 10.49
N SER A 28 -7.92 6.49 9.87
CA SER A 28 -7.24 5.22 9.59
C SER A 28 -6.16 5.30 8.51
N ASN A 29 -6.17 6.33 7.65
CA ASN A 29 -5.26 6.42 6.49
C ASN A 29 -4.57 7.80 6.31
N ARG A 30 -4.91 8.79 7.12
CA ARG A 30 -4.40 10.17 7.04
C ARG A 30 -2.87 10.23 7.04
N ASP A 31 -2.22 9.54 7.98
CA ASP A 31 -0.76 9.59 8.11
C ASP A 31 -0.06 8.94 6.91
N ALA A 32 -0.65 7.85 6.39
CA ALA A 32 -0.12 7.17 5.22
C ALA A 32 -0.20 8.06 3.97
N LEU A 33 -1.33 8.75 3.77
CA LEU A 33 -1.50 9.69 2.68
C LEU A 33 -0.58 10.91 2.81
N ALA A 34 -0.45 11.47 4.02
CA ALA A 34 0.45 12.58 4.27
C ALA A 34 1.90 12.21 3.93
N LEU A 35 2.32 10.97 4.20
CA LEU A 35 3.66 10.51 3.84
C LEU A 35 3.83 10.31 2.33
N ILE A 36 2.78 9.86 1.63
CA ILE A 36 2.75 9.77 0.16
C ILE A 36 2.90 11.15 -0.48
N ASP A 37 2.15 12.15 0.00
CA ASP A 37 2.16 13.51 -0.51
C ASP A 37 3.49 14.26 -0.24
N ARG A 38 4.35 13.74 0.65
CA ARG A 38 5.69 14.29 0.94
C ARG A 38 6.77 13.88 -0.06
N TRP A 39 6.50 13.00 -1.02
CA TRP A 39 7.46 12.73 -2.09
C TRP A 39 7.77 14.03 -2.86
N PRO A 40 9.04 14.35 -3.21
CA PRO A 40 10.27 13.56 -3.09
C PRO A 40 11.12 13.80 -1.82
N GLU A 41 10.56 14.37 -0.77
CA GLU A 41 11.28 14.77 0.47
C GLU A 41 11.58 13.60 1.42
N TRP A 42 11.33 12.36 1.02
CA TRP A 42 11.64 11.20 1.85
C TRP A 42 13.15 11.13 2.11
N ASN A 43 13.54 10.79 3.34
CA ASN A 43 14.95 10.63 3.72
C ASN A 43 15.65 9.44 3.03
N ALA A 44 14.89 8.60 2.32
CA ALA A 44 15.35 7.50 1.48
C ALA A 44 14.40 7.32 0.29
N PRO A 45 14.86 6.78 -0.85
CA PRO A 45 14.00 6.51 -2.01
C PRO A 45 13.11 5.26 -1.79
N PHE A 46 12.77 4.96 -0.53
CA PHE A 46 11.96 3.82 -0.13
C PHE A 46 10.92 4.28 0.87
N LEU A 47 9.68 3.85 0.70
CA LEU A 47 8.62 3.98 1.68
C LEU A 47 7.96 2.61 1.90
N TYR A 48 7.62 2.28 3.15
CA TYR A 48 6.86 1.09 3.48
C TYR A 48 5.50 1.43 4.10
N ILE A 49 4.42 0.93 3.50
CA ILE A 49 3.06 1.04 4.06
C ILE A 49 2.59 -0.35 4.50
N TYR A 50 2.15 -0.48 5.74
CA TYR A 50 1.65 -1.76 6.23
C TYR A 50 0.30 -1.66 6.92
N GLY A 51 -0.48 -2.73 6.84
CA GLY A 51 -1.80 -2.81 7.46
C GLY A 51 -2.62 -3.98 6.94
N PRO A 52 -3.78 -4.25 7.55
CA PRO A 52 -4.64 -5.39 7.20
C PRO A 52 -5.14 -5.33 5.76
N GLU A 53 -5.60 -6.46 5.22
CA GLU A 53 -6.26 -6.51 3.92
C GLU A 53 -7.48 -5.57 3.87
N GLY A 54 -7.76 -4.96 2.71
CA GLY A 54 -8.85 -4.00 2.57
C GLY A 54 -8.58 -2.60 3.15
N SER A 55 -7.39 -2.34 3.69
CA SER A 55 -7.03 -1.03 4.27
C SER A 55 -6.75 0.08 3.24
N GLY A 56 -6.66 -0.22 1.94
CA GLY A 56 -6.37 0.77 0.89
C GLY A 56 -4.90 0.93 0.50
N LYS A 57 -4.00 0.01 0.91
CA LYS A 57 -2.56 0.02 0.52
C LYS A 57 -2.34 0.11 -0.99
N THR A 58 -3.06 -0.70 -1.76
CA THR A 58 -2.97 -0.74 -3.23
C THR A 58 -3.45 0.57 -3.86
N HIS A 59 -4.45 1.23 -3.27
CA HIS A 59 -4.91 2.55 -3.75
C HIS A 59 -3.86 3.63 -3.50
N LEU A 60 -3.28 3.68 -2.31
CA LEU A 60 -2.15 4.58 -2.03
C LEU A 60 -0.95 4.31 -2.96
N ALA A 61 -0.68 3.04 -3.28
CA ALA A 61 0.39 2.70 -4.21
C ALA A 61 0.12 3.15 -5.65
N ALA A 62 -1.13 3.03 -6.11
CA ALA A 62 -1.54 3.52 -7.42
C ALA A 62 -1.42 5.06 -7.51
N ILE A 63 -1.90 5.77 -6.49
CA ILE A 63 -1.80 7.24 -6.39
C ILE A 63 -0.34 7.68 -6.50
N TRP A 64 0.52 7.10 -5.67
CA TRP A 64 1.92 7.47 -5.66
C TRP A 64 2.62 7.11 -6.96
N SER A 65 2.37 5.92 -7.51
CA SER A 65 2.97 5.51 -8.78
C SER A 65 2.55 6.43 -9.93
N ALA A 66 1.30 6.90 -9.95
CA ALA A 66 0.83 7.87 -10.94
C ALA A 66 1.51 9.24 -10.77
N HIS A 67 1.73 9.67 -9.53
CA HIS A 67 2.43 10.91 -9.22
C HIS A 67 3.91 10.89 -9.62
N VAL A 68 4.61 9.77 -9.41
CA VAL A 68 6.05 9.62 -9.70
C VAL A 68 6.31 9.25 -11.17
N GLY A 69 5.40 8.54 -11.82
CA GLY A 69 5.51 8.13 -13.22
C GLY A 69 6.55 7.03 -13.44
N GLN A 70 7.34 7.14 -14.50
CA GLN A 70 8.26 6.09 -14.99
C GLN A 70 9.37 5.67 -14.01
N ASN A 71 9.64 6.49 -12.99
CA ASN A 71 10.65 6.23 -11.97
C ASN A 71 10.07 5.56 -10.71
N ALA A 72 8.77 5.24 -10.73
CA ALA A 72 8.08 4.55 -9.65
C ALA A 72 8.30 3.04 -9.75
N THR A 73 8.57 2.39 -8.62
CA THR A 73 8.48 0.94 -8.49
C THR A 73 7.59 0.60 -7.31
N VAL A 74 6.57 -0.22 -7.53
CA VAL A 74 5.68 -0.70 -6.48
C VAL A 74 5.97 -2.16 -6.21
N ILE A 75 6.13 -2.52 -4.94
CA ILE A 75 6.24 -3.91 -4.48
C ILE A 75 5.10 -4.16 -3.51
N GLU A 76 4.14 -4.98 -3.93
CA GLU A 76 3.06 -5.40 -3.04
C GLU A 76 3.37 -6.69 -2.31
N HIS A 77 2.82 -6.86 -1.11
CA HIS A 77 2.96 -8.06 -0.30
C HIS A 77 4.42 -8.44 -0.05
N LEU A 78 5.21 -7.51 0.47
CA LEU A 78 6.64 -7.68 0.76
C LEU A 78 6.95 -8.96 1.55
N GLU A 79 6.05 -9.38 2.44
CA GLU A 79 6.11 -10.63 3.18
C GLU A 79 6.31 -11.89 2.30
N ASN A 80 5.90 -11.86 1.03
CA ASN A 80 6.07 -12.97 0.09
C ASN A 80 7.50 -13.06 -0.48
N LEU A 81 8.30 -12.01 -0.32
CA LEU A 81 9.68 -11.93 -0.79
C LEU A 81 10.70 -12.14 0.34
N VAL A 82 10.26 -11.94 1.59
CA VAL A 82 11.11 -12.01 2.78
C VAL A 82 11.07 -13.40 3.40
N GLY A 83 12.22 -13.90 3.85
CA GLY A 83 12.43 -15.23 4.39
C GLY A 83 12.92 -16.24 3.34
N VAL A 84 12.96 -15.86 2.06
CA VAL A 84 13.41 -16.73 0.96
C VAL A 84 14.61 -16.08 0.28
N ARG A 85 15.78 -16.72 0.40
CA ARG A 85 17.07 -16.09 0.10
C ARG A 85 17.21 -15.57 -1.35
N PRO A 86 16.85 -16.32 -2.41
CA PRO A 86 16.94 -15.80 -3.78
C PRO A 86 16.05 -14.56 -4.04
N GLN A 87 14.87 -14.50 -3.43
CA GLN A 87 13.96 -13.36 -3.51
C GLN A 87 14.55 -12.15 -2.78
N GLU A 88 15.11 -12.37 -1.58
CA GLU A 88 15.81 -11.32 -0.84
C GLU A 88 17.06 -10.81 -1.58
N GLU A 89 17.82 -11.67 -2.25
CA GLU A 89 18.96 -11.27 -3.10
C GLU A 89 18.49 -10.36 -4.24
N THR A 90 17.37 -10.70 -4.88
CA THR A 90 16.74 -9.87 -5.93
C THR A 90 16.31 -8.51 -5.37
N LEU A 91 15.64 -8.48 -4.22
CA LEU A 91 15.24 -7.25 -3.55
C LEU A 91 16.44 -6.40 -3.13
N PHE A 92 17.53 -7.03 -2.69
CA PHE A 92 18.76 -6.36 -2.33
C PHE A 92 19.44 -5.72 -3.54
N HIS A 93 19.45 -6.38 -4.69
CA HIS A 93 19.94 -5.80 -5.94
C HIS A 93 19.09 -4.60 -6.40
N LEU A 94 17.76 -4.71 -6.32
CA LEU A 94 16.86 -3.58 -6.58
C LEU A 94 17.15 -2.41 -5.64
N TYR A 95 17.30 -2.68 -4.34
CA TYR A 95 17.60 -1.67 -3.34
C TYR A 95 18.86 -0.87 -3.72
N ASN A 96 19.93 -1.58 -4.05
CA ASN A 96 21.20 -0.97 -4.44
C ASN A 96 21.09 -0.15 -5.74
N ARG A 97 20.32 -0.63 -6.72
CA ARG A 97 20.12 0.06 -8.00
C ARG A 97 19.41 1.40 -7.81
N VAL A 98 18.30 1.43 -7.06
CA VAL A 98 17.51 2.64 -6.82
C VAL A 98 18.31 3.68 -6.01
N ARG A 99 19.27 3.25 -5.19
CA ARG A 99 20.17 4.17 -4.46
C ARG A 99 21.18 4.88 -5.38
N GLN A 100 21.41 4.38 -6.58
CA GLN A 100 22.40 4.89 -7.53
C GLN A 100 21.79 5.61 -8.75
N MET A 101 20.47 5.49 -8.94
CA MET A 101 19.75 6.01 -10.10
C MET A 101 18.51 6.79 -9.64
N PRO A 102 18.02 7.77 -10.41
CA PRO A 102 16.75 8.44 -10.11
C PRO A 102 15.62 7.40 -10.09
N GLY A 103 14.97 7.25 -8.94
CA GLY A 103 13.94 6.24 -8.74
C GLY A 103 13.46 6.24 -7.29
N ALA A 104 12.28 5.69 -7.08
CA ALA A 104 11.82 5.37 -5.74
C ALA A 104 11.00 4.10 -5.73
N VAL A 105 10.90 3.50 -4.55
CA VAL A 105 10.18 2.26 -4.32
C VAL A 105 9.17 2.48 -3.21
N LEU A 106 7.91 2.19 -3.50
CA LEU A 106 6.89 2.01 -2.49
C LEU A 106 6.66 0.52 -2.27
N MET A 107 6.81 0.08 -1.03
CA MET A 107 6.57 -1.30 -0.62
C MET A 107 5.31 -1.35 0.22
N THR A 108 4.50 -2.40 0.04
CA THR A 108 3.33 -2.64 0.89
C THR A 108 3.37 -4.03 1.53
N GLY A 109 2.69 -4.19 2.65
CA GLY A 109 2.51 -5.50 3.27
C GLY A 109 1.55 -5.51 4.45
N ALA A 110 1.40 -6.66 5.10
CA ALA A 110 0.43 -6.81 6.19
C ALA A 110 0.93 -6.31 7.56
N ARG A 111 2.25 -6.26 7.79
CA ARG A 111 2.84 -6.13 9.14
C ARG A 111 4.11 -5.27 9.15
N PRO A 112 4.49 -4.65 10.29
CA PRO A 112 5.74 -3.91 10.39
C PRO A 112 6.98 -4.74 10.00
N LEU A 113 7.97 -4.11 9.38
CA LEU A 113 9.25 -4.75 9.00
C LEU A 113 9.98 -5.35 10.20
N ALA A 114 9.81 -4.76 11.39
CA ALA A 114 10.39 -5.26 12.64
C ALA A 114 9.97 -6.70 12.97
N LEU A 115 8.77 -7.11 12.56
CA LEU A 115 8.22 -8.44 12.82
C LEU A 115 8.56 -9.47 11.72
N MET A 116 9.16 -9.03 10.61
CA MET A 116 9.53 -9.92 9.50
C MET A 116 10.86 -10.65 9.79
N ARG A 117 10.94 -11.90 9.34
CA ARG A 117 12.12 -12.76 9.49
C ARG A 117 12.90 -12.76 8.17
N PHE A 118 13.93 -11.94 8.10
CA PHE A 118 14.81 -11.84 6.93
C PHE A 118 15.89 -12.93 6.97
N ALA A 119 16.23 -13.47 5.80
CA ALA A 119 17.35 -14.37 5.60
C ALA A 119 18.69 -13.61 5.46
N ILE A 120 18.66 -12.37 4.95
CA ILE A 120 19.81 -11.50 4.70
C ILE A 120 19.80 -10.33 5.72
N PRO A 121 20.69 -10.34 6.73
CA PRO A 121 20.69 -9.32 7.79
C PRO A 121 20.92 -7.89 7.30
N ASP A 122 21.77 -7.69 6.29
CA ASP A 122 22.06 -6.35 5.74
C ASP A 122 20.83 -5.75 5.05
N LEU A 123 20.10 -6.55 4.26
CA LEU A 123 18.81 -6.14 3.68
C LEU A 123 17.82 -5.75 4.79
N ALA A 124 17.72 -6.56 5.85
CA ALA A 124 16.84 -6.29 6.98
C ALA A 124 17.14 -4.93 7.62
N SER A 125 18.42 -4.63 7.89
CA SER A 125 18.84 -3.36 8.48
C SER A 125 18.46 -2.18 7.60
N ARG A 126 18.69 -2.30 6.29
CA ARG A 126 18.41 -1.26 5.30
C ARG A 126 16.92 -0.99 5.17
N LEU A 127 16.08 -2.03 5.01
CA LEU A 127 14.63 -1.84 4.90
C LEU A 127 14.05 -1.29 6.21
N LYS A 128 14.48 -1.79 7.37
CA LYS A 128 13.97 -1.30 8.67
C LYS A 128 14.29 0.17 8.95
N SER A 129 15.28 0.75 8.25
CA SER A 129 15.64 2.16 8.35
C SER A 129 14.83 3.09 7.44
N CYS A 130 14.06 2.57 6.48
CA CYS A 130 13.24 3.43 5.63
C CYS A 130 12.01 3.97 6.39
N PRO A 131 11.44 5.11 5.95
CA PRO A 131 10.14 5.56 6.39
C PRO A 131 9.11 4.43 6.30
N GLN A 132 8.35 4.25 7.37
CA GLN A 132 7.29 3.26 7.42
C GLN A 132 6.07 3.84 8.14
N VAL A 133 4.89 3.50 7.67
CA VAL A 133 3.63 4.00 8.22
C VAL A 133 2.57 2.91 8.23
N ALA A 134 1.79 2.88 9.31
CA ALA A 134 0.66 1.97 9.44
C ALA A 134 -0.57 2.57 8.74
N ILE A 135 -1.42 1.71 8.19
CA ILE A 135 -2.77 2.03 7.74
C ILE A 135 -3.76 1.08 8.41
N GLY A 136 -4.85 1.63 8.94
CA GLY A 136 -5.92 0.86 9.59
C GLY A 136 -6.97 0.38 8.59
N LEU A 137 -7.89 -0.47 9.05
CA LEU A 137 -9.12 -0.73 8.30
C LEU A 137 -9.93 0.56 8.15
N PRO A 138 -10.79 0.67 7.12
CA PRO A 138 -11.72 1.78 7.02
C PRO A 138 -12.57 1.92 8.27
N ASP A 139 -12.55 3.11 8.86
CA ASP A 139 -13.42 3.45 9.98
C ASP A 139 -14.85 3.70 9.49
N GLU A 140 -15.78 3.88 10.43
CA GLU A 140 -17.18 4.11 10.11
C GLU A 140 -17.39 5.36 9.25
N GLN A 141 -16.61 6.42 9.48
CA GLN A 141 -16.68 7.65 8.70
C GLN A 141 -16.32 7.38 7.24
N LEU A 142 -15.24 6.64 7.00
CA LEU A 142 -14.79 6.26 5.67
C LEU A 142 -15.79 5.33 4.98
N LEU A 143 -16.35 4.35 5.70
CA LEU A 143 -17.37 3.46 5.15
C LEU A 143 -18.63 4.22 4.72
N ARG A 144 -19.11 5.15 5.55
CA ARG A 144 -20.26 6.01 5.21
C ARG A 144 -19.97 6.85 3.96
N ALA A 145 -18.78 7.44 3.88
CA ALA A 145 -18.38 8.25 2.73
C ALA A 145 -18.26 7.41 1.44
N LEU A 146 -17.72 6.19 1.53
CA LEU A 146 -17.69 5.24 0.41
C LEU A 146 -19.10 4.90 -0.08
N LEU A 147 -20.03 4.61 0.83
CA LEU A 147 -21.42 4.33 0.45
C LEU A 147 -22.06 5.51 -0.28
N VAL A 148 -21.89 6.73 0.23
CA VAL A 148 -22.40 7.94 -0.44
C VAL A 148 -21.81 8.08 -1.84
N LYS A 149 -20.49 7.91 -1.98
CA LYS A 149 -19.80 7.98 -3.28
C LYS A 149 -20.33 6.94 -4.27
N LEU A 150 -20.49 5.69 -3.83
CA LEU A 150 -21.02 4.61 -4.67
C LEU A 150 -22.46 4.84 -5.16
N PHE A 151 -23.28 5.56 -4.39
CA PHE A 151 -24.62 5.94 -4.81
C PHE A 151 -24.66 7.22 -5.66
N ALA A 152 -23.65 8.09 -5.56
CA ALA A 152 -23.52 9.28 -6.38
C ALA A 152 -22.93 8.98 -7.77
N ASP A 153 -22.10 7.95 -7.89
CA ASP A 153 -21.51 7.48 -9.15
C ASP A 153 -22.50 6.61 -9.99
N ARG A 154 -23.80 6.64 -9.64
CA ARG A 154 -24.89 5.92 -10.32
C ARG A 154 -25.73 6.82 -11.22
#